data_AF-A0A1W2CIP0-F1
#
_entry.id   AF-A0A1W2CIP0-F1
#
_cell.length_a   1.000
_cell.length_b   1.000
_cell.length_c   1.000
_cell.angle_alpha   90.00
_cell.angle_beta   90.00
_cell.angle_gamma   90.00
#
_symmetry.space_group_name_H-M   'P 1'
#
loop_
_entity.id
_entity.type
_entity.pdbx_description
1 polymer ?
#
loop_
_entity_poly.entity_id
_entity_poly.type
_entity_poly.pdbx_seq_one_letter_code
_entity_poly.pdbx_strand_id
1 'polypeptide(L)'
;MSIQQGLAPFILAAGFIAAGLLIVWVVNRKMDASQADRFGGIGHFLAVLGTFFGFQLRIPEYKHGNDSLPGPVLFSLMFGIYVSLYVLVSTYTQYRKNRDDAQLAQKLIKESVVGFLGSAFVFVLSIVWEFIQCST
;
A
#
# COMPACT_ATOMS: atom_id res chain seq x y z
N MET A 1 -7.13 -29.22 -8.40
CA MET A 1 -6.64 -27.97 -9.01
C MET A 1 -5.29 -27.65 -8.39
N SER A 2 -4.21 -27.65 -9.17
CA SER A 2 -2.91 -27.15 -8.69
C SER A 2 -3.07 -25.67 -8.37
N ILE A 3 -2.82 -25.26 -7.13
CA ILE A 3 -2.72 -23.85 -6.77
C ILE A 3 -1.67 -23.25 -7.71
N GLN A 4 -2.06 -22.23 -8.46
CA GLN A 4 -1.19 -21.53 -9.40
C GLN A 4 0.02 -21.01 -8.59
N GLN A 5 1.23 -21.46 -8.94
CA GLN A 5 2.46 -21.03 -8.26
C GLN A 5 2.58 -19.50 -8.37
N GLY A 6 2.96 -18.83 -7.29
CA GLY A 6 2.91 -17.37 -7.13
C GLY A 6 1.63 -16.82 -6.49
N LEU A 7 0.52 -17.57 -6.49
CA LEU A 7 -0.78 -17.08 -6.03
C LEU A 7 -0.88 -16.98 -4.51
N ALA A 8 -0.34 -17.94 -3.75
CA ALA A 8 -0.44 -17.95 -2.29
C ALA A 8 0.30 -16.76 -1.63
N PRO A 9 1.54 -16.42 -2.01
CA PRO A 9 2.21 -15.20 -1.54
C PRO A 9 1.45 -13.91 -1.89
N PHE A 10 0.85 -13.87 -3.09
CA PHE A 10 0.05 -12.73 -3.55
C PHE A 10 -1.24 -12.56 -2.74
N ILE A 11 -2.00 -13.65 -2.50
CA ILE A 11 -3.20 -13.63 -1.66
C ILE A 11 -2.87 -13.19 -0.24
N LEU A 12 -1.75 -13.66 0.31
CA LEU A 12 -1.29 -13.25 1.63
C LEU A 12 -1.03 -11.75 1.69
N ALA A 13 -0.26 -11.20 0.75
CA ALA A 13 -0.03 -9.75 0.66
C ALA A 13 -1.34 -8.96 0.53
N ALA A 14 -2.24 -9.41 -0.34
CA ALA A 14 -3.55 -8.79 -0.53
C ALA A 14 -4.39 -8.80 0.76
N GLY A 15 -4.35 -9.89 1.53
CA GLY A 15 -5.04 -10.02 2.81
C GLY A 15 -4.55 -9.01 3.85
N PHE A 16 -3.23 -8.84 3.98
CA PHE A 16 -2.63 -7.83 4.87
C PHE A 16 -2.96 -6.40 4.43
N ILE A 17 -2.92 -6.12 3.13
CA ILE A 17 -3.33 -4.82 2.57
C ILE A 17 -4.79 -4.52 2.89
N ALA A 18 -5.68 -5.50 2.69
CA ALA A 18 -7.11 -5.35 2.99
C ALA A 18 -7.36 -5.12 4.49
N ALA A 19 -6.68 -5.88 5.35
CA ALA A 19 -6.76 -5.69 6.80
C ALA A 19 -6.25 -4.31 7.22
N GLY A 20 -5.13 -3.85 6.64
CA GLY A 20 -4.58 -2.52 6.87
C GLY A 20 -5.55 -1.40 6.47
N LEU A 21 -6.17 -1.50 5.29
CA LEU A 21 -7.20 -0.55 4.85
C LEU A 21 -8.42 -0.55 5.77
N LEU A 22 -8.86 -1.72 6.23
CA LEU A 22 -10.00 -1.82 7.15
C LEU A 22 -9.70 -1.12 8.48
N ILE A 23 -8.51 -1.33 9.04
CA ILE A 23 -8.07 -0.66 10.27
C ILE A 23 -8.04 0.86 10.06
N VAL A 24 -7.41 1.33 8.98
CA VAL A 24 -7.32 2.76 8.65
C VAL A 24 -8.70 3.37 8.49
N TRP A 25 -9.61 2.69 7.82
CA TRP A 25 -10.98 3.14 7.66
C TRP A 25 -11.72 3.24 9.01
N VAL A 26 -11.67 2.20 9.84
CA VAL A 26 -12.32 2.20 11.16
C VAL A 26 -11.76 3.29 12.07
N VAL A 27 -10.44 3.41 12.13
CA VAL A 27 -9.71 4.42 12.92
C VAL A 27 -10.11 5.82 12.47
N ASN A 28 -10.03 6.12 11.17
CA ASN A 28 -10.37 7.44 10.65
C ASN A 28 -11.87 7.76 10.79
N ARG A 29 -12.74 6.76 10.78
CA ARG A 29 -14.18 6.96 10.99
C ARG A 29 -14.52 7.22 12.46
N LYS A 30 -13.89 6.54 13.41
CA LYS A 30 -14.26 6.60 14.83
C LYS A 30 -13.45 7.60 15.67
N MET A 31 -12.25 7.95 15.26
CA MET A 31 -11.34 8.77 16.05
C MET A 31 -11.20 10.19 15.48
N ASP A 32 -10.80 11.12 16.34
CA ASP A 32 -10.39 12.47 15.96
C ASP A 32 -9.06 12.43 15.20
N ALA A 33 -8.76 13.47 14.41
CA ALA A 33 -7.62 13.48 13.50
C ALA A 33 -6.27 13.16 14.17
N SER A 34 -6.02 13.68 15.38
CA SER A 34 -4.76 13.45 16.11
C SER A 34 -4.58 12.00 16.57
N GLN A 35 -5.67 11.36 17.01
CA GLN A 35 -5.65 9.93 17.39
C GLN A 35 -5.63 9.04 16.15
N ALA A 36 -6.38 9.42 15.11
CA ALA A 36 -6.47 8.67 13.87
C ALA A 36 -5.13 8.57 13.16
N ASP A 37 -4.31 9.62 13.19
CA ASP A 37 -2.96 9.62 12.63
C ASP A 37 -2.05 8.63 13.37
N ARG A 38 -2.10 8.64 14.71
CA ARG A 38 -1.30 7.75 15.57
C ARG A 38 -1.64 6.27 15.36
N PHE A 39 -2.93 5.93 15.24
CA PHE A 39 -3.37 4.54 15.05
C PHE A 39 -3.42 4.12 13.57
N GLY A 40 -3.56 5.07 12.65
CA GLY A 40 -3.53 4.85 11.20
C GLY A 40 -2.20 4.27 10.73
N GLY A 41 -1.10 4.65 11.39
CA GLY A 41 0.22 4.07 11.18
C GLY A 41 0.28 2.54 11.36
N ILE A 42 -0.57 1.95 12.21
CA ILE A 42 -0.64 0.49 12.39
C ILE A 42 -1.14 -0.19 11.12
N GLY A 43 -2.18 0.37 10.49
CA GLY A 43 -2.70 -0.18 9.24
C GLY A 43 -1.71 -0.04 8.08
N HIS A 44 -0.92 1.05 8.07
CA HIS A 44 0.19 1.22 7.12
C HIS A 44 1.30 0.20 7.34
N PHE A 45 1.70 0.00 8.59
CA PHE A 45 2.71 -0.99 8.96
C PHE A 45 2.31 -2.41 8.54
N LEU A 46 1.05 -2.81 8.77
CA LEU A 46 0.54 -4.12 8.35
C LEU A 46 0.55 -4.30 6.83
N ALA A 47 0.17 -3.29 6.06
CA ALA A 47 0.19 -3.34 4.61
C ALA A 47 1.62 -3.43 4.04
N VAL A 48 2.57 -2.67 4.62
CA VAL A 48 4.00 -2.75 4.27
C VAL A 48 4.55 -4.14 4.59
N LEU A 49 4.27 -4.67 5.79
CA LEU A 49 4.69 -6.02 6.17
C LEU A 49 4.14 -7.08 5.23
N GLY A 50 2.85 -7.03 4.92
CA GLY A 50 2.21 -7.97 4.00
C GLY A 50 2.82 -7.94 2.61
N THR A 51 3.08 -6.75 2.09
CA THR A 51 3.73 -6.56 0.79
C THR A 51 5.16 -7.10 0.82
N PHE A 52 5.92 -6.82 1.87
CA PHE A 52 7.30 -7.28 2.01
C PHE A 52 7.39 -8.81 2.15
N PHE A 53 6.58 -9.42 3.01
CA PHE A 53 6.55 -10.88 3.17
C PHE A 53 6.04 -11.58 1.92
N GLY A 54 4.98 -11.07 1.28
CA GLY A 54 4.49 -11.61 0.01
C GLY A 54 5.56 -11.55 -1.08
N PHE A 55 6.31 -10.45 -1.15
CA PHE A 55 7.44 -10.32 -2.08
C PHE A 55 8.55 -11.33 -1.77
N GLN A 56 9.01 -11.43 -0.51
CA GLN A 56 10.07 -12.35 -0.10
C GLN A 56 9.74 -13.81 -0.40
N LEU A 57 8.50 -14.23 -0.14
CA LEU A 57 8.04 -15.60 -0.43
C LEU A 57 7.97 -15.90 -1.92
N ARG A 58 7.82 -14.87 -2.77
CA ARG A 58 7.69 -15.02 -4.22
C ARG A 58 9.02 -14.95 -4.97
N ILE A 59 10.05 -14.28 -4.43
CA ILE A 59 11.39 -14.17 -5.07
C ILE A 59 11.94 -15.53 -5.52
N PRO A 60 11.88 -16.62 -4.73
CA PRO A 60 12.36 -17.92 -5.16
C PRO A 60 11.57 -18.45 -6.36
N GLU A 61 10.24 -18.36 -6.34
CA GLU A 61 9.38 -18.84 -7.43
C GLU A 61 9.63 -18.08 -8.73
N TYR A 62 9.79 -16.74 -8.63
CA TYR A 62 10.11 -15.87 -9.75
C TYR A 62 11.47 -16.19 -10.38
N LYS A 63 12.52 -16.39 -9.56
CA LYS A 63 13.88 -16.68 -10.07
C LYS A 63 14.01 -18.05 -10.74
N HIS A 64 13.18 -19.03 -10.37
CA HIS A 64 13.22 -20.37 -10.96
C HIS A 64 12.32 -20.51 -12.21
N GLY A 65 11.70 -19.43 -12.69
CA GLY A 65 10.82 -19.45 -13.87
C GLY A 65 9.51 -20.21 -13.67
N ASN A 66 9.16 -20.50 -12.41
CA ASN A 66 7.96 -21.25 -12.02
C ASN A 66 6.77 -20.33 -11.71
N ASP A 67 6.99 -19.02 -11.79
CA ASP A 67 5.98 -18.01 -11.49
C ASP A 67 5.22 -17.61 -12.77
N SER A 68 3.89 -17.63 -12.68
CA SER A 68 3.00 -17.26 -13.79
C SER A 68 2.51 -15.81 -13.72
N LEU A 69 2.88 -15.08 -12.67
CA LEU A 69 2.48 -13.70 -12.44
C LEU A 69 3.59 -12.71 -12.85
N PRO A 70 3.27 -11.47 -13.27
CA PRO A 70 4.27 -10.43 -13.56
C PRO A 70 5.07 -10.09 -12.31
N GLY A 71 6.36 -9.78 -12.46
CA GLY A 71 7.38 -9.77 -11.40
C GLY A 71 7.21 -8.73 -10.27
N PRO A 72 8.29 -8.12 -9.78
CA PRO A 72 8.25 -7.09 -8.72
C PRO A 72 7.22 -5.97 -8.94
N VAL A 73 6.98 -5.59 -10.20
CA VAL A 73 6.01 -4.56 -10.60
C VAL A 73 4.59 -4.85 -10.09
N LEU A 74 4.18 -6.12 -9.98
CA LEU A 74 2.85 -6.46 -9.48
C LEU A 74 2.66 -6.06 -8.01
N PHE A 75 3.65 -6.32 -7.16
CA PHE A 75 3.57 -5.92 -5.75
C PHE A 75 3.70 -4.40 -5.58
N SER A 76 4.49 -3.74 -6.42
CA SER A 76 4.61 -2.29 -6.40
C SER A 76 3.32 -1.62 -6.89
N LEU A 77 2.62 -2.22 -7.85
CA LEU A 77 1.29 -1.80 -8.25
C LEU A 77 0.28 -1.98 -7.11
N MET A 78 0.26 -3.14 -6.45
CA MET A 78 -0.60 -3.37 -5.28
C MET A 78 -0.33 -2.37 -4.16
N PHE A 79 0.94 -2.11 -3.88
CA PHE A 79 1.34 -1.14 -2.87
C PHE A 79 0.96 0.29 -3.28
N GLY A 80 1.11 0.66 -4.54
CA GLY A 80 0.67 1.95 -5.08
C GLY A 80 -0.84 2.14 -4.96
N ILE A 81 -1.63 1.11 -5.27
CA ILE A 81 -3.09 1.09 -5.07
C ILE A 81 -3.41 1.25 -3.58
N TYR A 82 -2.72 0.50 -2.72
CA TYR A 82 -2.90 0.60 -1.27
C TYR A 82 -2.63 2.01 -0.75
N VAL A 83 -1.50 2.63 -1.09
CA VAL A 83 -1.16 3.99 -0.62
C VAL A 83 -2.17 5.00 -1.16
N SER A 84 -2.59 4.87 -2.42
CA SER A 84 -3.62 5.73 -3.00
C SER A 84 -4.95 5.64 -2.25
N LEU A 85 -5.38 4.41 -1.92
CA LEU A 85 -6.59 4.18 -1.13
C LEU A 85 -6.42 4.63 0.32
N TYR A 86 -5.26 4.43 0.93
CA TYR A 86 -4.94 4.88 2.28
C TYR A 86 -5.07 6.40 2.37
N VAL A 87 -4.44 7.13 1.45
CA VAL A 87 -4.49 8.59 1.39
C VAL A 87 -5.94 9.04 1.15
N LEU A 88 -6.62 8.45 0.18
CA LEU A 88 -8.01 8.79 -0.11
C LEU A 88 -8.91 8.58 1.12
N VAL A 89 -8.84 7.40 1.75
CA VAL A 89 -9.69 7.06 2.89
C VAL A 89 -9.36 7.91 4.11
N SER A 90 -8.07 8.06 4.45
CA SER A 90 -7.67 8.83 5.64
C SER A 90 -7.97 10.31 5.47
N THR A 91 -7.50 10.93 4.39
CA THR A 91 -7.69 12.35 4.15
C THR A 91 -9.14 12.71 3.87
N TYR A 92 -9.87 11.95 3.05
CA TYR A 92 -11.28 12.27 2.78
C TYR A 92 -12.14 12.18 4.06
N THR A 93 -11.95 11.13 4.85
CA THR A 93 -12.75 10.93 6.07
C THR A 93 -12.46 12.02 7.11
N GLN A 94 -11.19 12.40 7.28
CA GLN A 94 -10.81 13.46 8.22
C GLN A 94 -11.13 14.85 7.69
N TYR A 95 -10.98 15.11 6.39
CA TYR A 95 -11.36 16.36 5.76
C TYR A 95 -12.85 16.63 5.95
N ARG A 96 -13.70 15.61 5.73
CA ARG A 96 -15.15 15.76 5.93
C ARG A 96 -15.52 16.12 7.37
N LYS A 97 -14.81 15.57 8.35
CA LYS A 97 -15.02 15.86 9.78
C LYS A 97 -14.56 17.25 10.18
N ASN A 98 -13.48 17.73 9.57
CA ASN A 98 -12.80 18.96 9.97
C ASN A 98 -12.81 20.03 8.87
N ARG A 99 -13.81 20.02 7.99
CA ARG A 99 -13.85 20.88 6.79
C ARG A 99 -13.85 22.38 7.10
N ASP A 100 -14.30 22.74 8.30
CA ASP A 100 -14.43 24.12 8.75
C ASP A 100 -13.10 24.65 9.34
N ASP A 101 -12.11 23.78 9.59
CA ASP A 101 -10.75 24.14 9.99
C ASP A 101 -9.83 24.22 8.76
N ALA A 102 -9.61 25.44 8.28
CA ALA A 102 -8.80 25.71 7.09
C ALA A 102 -7.33 25.26 7.24
N GLN A 103 -6.76 25.32 8.45
CA GLN A 103 -5.36 24.92 8.68
C GLN A 103 -5.22 23.40 8.64
N LEU A 104 -6.14 22.68 9.29
CA LEU A 104 -6.14 21.23 9.28
C LEU A 104 -6.45 20.68 7.88
N ALA A 105 -7.37 21.30 7.14
CA ALA A 105 -7.66 20.95 5.75
C ALA A 105 -6.42 21.08 4.84
N GLN A 106 -5.68 22.20 4.93
CA GLN A 106 -4.43 22.37 4.17
C GLN A 106 -3.37 21.34 4.54
N LYS A 107 -3.21 21.03 5.84
CA LYS A 107 -2.30 20.00 6.31
C LYS A 107 -2.63 18.63 5.70
N LEU A 108 -3.89 18.21 5.76
CA LEU A 108 -4.35 16.92 5.23
C LEU A 108 -4.15 16.82 3.71
N ILE A 109 -4.40 17.90 2.96
CA ILE A 109 -4.13 17.96 1.51
C ILE A 109 -2.62 17.83 1.23
N LYS A 110 -1.78 18.53 1.99
CA LYS A 110 -0.32 18.43 1.83
C LYS A 110 0.17 17.01 2.10
N GLU A 111 -0.31 16.39 3.17
CA GLU A 111 0.02 15.00 3.51
C GLU A 111 -0.45 14.03 2.41
N SER A 112 -1.61 14.27 1.81
CA SER A 112 -2.07 13.51 0.65
C SER A 112 -1.12 13.60 -0.53
N VAL A 113 -0.73 14.82 -0.91
CA VAL A 113 0.16 15.06 -2.05
C VAL A 113 1.51 14.39 -1.81
N VAL A 114 2.07 14.52 -0.61
CA VAL A 114 3.33 13.88 -0.24
C VAL A 114 3.20 12.35 -0.29
N GLY A 115 2.11 11.79 0.22
CA GLY A 115 1.84 10.35 0.15
C GLY A 115 1.73 9.83 -1.29
N PHE A 116 1.00 10.54 -2.15
CA PHE A 116 0.88 10.19 -3.57
C PHE A 116 2.23 10.25 -4.30
N LEU A 117 2.98 11.34 -4.13
CA LEU A 117 4.32 11.49 -4.73
C LEU A 117 5.28 10.40 -4.25
N GLY A 118 5.24 10.06 -2.96
CA GLY A 118 6.02 8.96 -2.40
C GLY A 118 5.66 7.61 -3.04
N SER A 119 4.37 7.32 -3.20
CA SER A 119 3.92 6.08 -3.85
C SER A 119 4.30 6.00 -5.33
N ALA A 120 4.19 7.11 -6.06
CA ALA A 120 4.58 7.21 -7.45
C ALA A 120 6.10 6.97 -7.62
N PHE A 121 6.90 7.54 -6.71
CA PHE A 121 8.35 7.34 -6.71
C PHE A 121 8.73 5.87 -6.47
N VAL A 122 8.12 5.20 -5.48
CA VAL A 122 8.34 3.77 -5.22
C VAL A 122 7.91 2.91 -6.42
N PHE A 123 6.81 3.26 -7.07
CA PHE A 123 6.33 2.57 -8.27
C PHE A 123 7.32 2.68 -9.43
N VAL A 124 7.81 3.89 -9.73
CA VAL A 124 8.81 4.13 -10.77
C VAL A 124 10.11 3.39 -10.48
N LEU A 125 10.61 3.44 -9.23
CA LEU A 125 11.80 2.68 -8.82
C LEU A 125 11.64 1.17 -9.06
N SER A 126 10.45 0.64 -8.82
CA SER A 126 10.17 -0.77 -9.00
C SER A 126 10.15 -1.20 -10.46
N ILE A 127 9.62 -0.35 -11.35
CA ILE A 127 9.70 -0.55 -12.79
C ILE A 127 11.17 -0.54 -13.24
N VAL A 128 11.94 0.47 -12.82
CA VAL A 128 13.36 0.59 -13.16
C VAL A 128 14.14 -0.64 -12.69
N TRP A 129 13.88 -1.11 -11.47
CA TRP A 129 14.49 -2.32 -10.93
C TRP A 129 14.15 -3.57 -11.76
N GLU A 130 12.90 -3.74 -12.17
CA GLU A 130 12.49 -4.85 -13.03
C GLU A 130 13.20 -4.80 -14.40
N PHE A 131 13.32 -3.60 -14.99
CA PHE A 131 14.11 -3.40 -16.22
C PHE A 131 15.58 -3.79 -16.04
N ILE A 132 16.21 -3.40 -14.92
CA ILE A 132 17.60 -3.77 -14.63
C ILE A 132 17.73 -5.30 -14.53
N GLN A 133 16.85 -5.96 -13.76
CA GLN A 133 16.90 -7.41 -13.58
C GLN A 133 16.66 -8.20 -14.86
N CYS A 134 15.82 -7.72 -15.78
CA CYS A 134 15.59 -8.37 -17.07
C CYS A 134 16.69 -8.09 -18.11
N SER A 135 17.55 -7.09 -17.87
CA SER A 135 18.64 -6.71 -18.77
C SER A 135 19.99 -7.38 -18.47
N THR A 136 20.08 -8.11 -17.35
CA THR A 136 21.26 -8.89 -16.90
C THR A 136 21.00 -10.37 -16.96
#